data_AF-A0A529GK91-F1
#
_entry.id   AF-A0A529GK91-F1
#
_cell.length_a   1.000
_cell.length_b   1.000
_cell.length_c   1.000
_cell.angle_alpha   90.00
_cell.angle_beta   90.00
_cell.angle_gamma   90.00
#
_symmetry.space_group_name_H-M   'P 1'
#
loop_
_entity.id
_entity.type
_entity.pdbx_description
1 polymer ?
#
loop_
_entity_poly.entity_id
_entity_poly.type
_entity_poly.pdbx_seq_one_letter_code
_entity_poly.pdbx_strand_id
1 'polypeptide(L)' 'MYFPQFLVGMSVTLLVVLGWTYAETGSLWQSLGWAFVAALLLQVGYFVAVLAI' A
#
# COMPACT_ATOMS: atom_id res chain seq x y z
N MET A 1 -5.44 -0.06 -16.95
CA MET A 1 -4.47 0.76 -16.18
C MET A 1 -3.06 0.37 -16.61
N TYR A 2 -2.14 1.31 -16.82
CA TYR A 2 -0.74 0.93 -17.08
C TYR A 2 -0.16 0.37 -15.78
N PHE A 3 0.10 -0.94 -15.74
CA PHE A 3 0.63 -1.64 -14.55
C PHE A 3 1.83 -0.92 -13.90
N PRO A 4 2.80 -0.37 -14.66
CA PRO A 4 3.88 0.46 -14.09
C PRO A 4 3.40 1.69 -13.30
N GLN A 5 2.35 2.37 -13.76
CA GLN A 5 1.82 3.57 -13.08
C GLN A 5 1.16 3.20 -11.74
N PHE A 6 0.46 2.06 -11.69
CA PHE A 6 -0.13 1.56 -10.45
C PHE A 6 0.95 1.23 -9.42
N LEU A 7 2.05 0.59 -9.82
CA LEU A 7 3.16 0.26 -8.92
C LEU A 7 3.81 1.51 -8.32
N VAL A 8 3.94 2.61 -9.09
CA VAL A 8 4.46 3.88 -8.58
C VAL A 8 3.53 4.46 -7.52
N GLY A 9 2.22 4.54 -7.81
CA GLY A 9 1.23 5.03 -6.84
C GLY A 9 1.14 4.17 -5.58
N MET A 10 1.20 2.85 -5.75
CA MET A 10 1.24 1.88 -4.65
C MET A 10 2.46 2.11 -3.76
N SER A 11 3.65 2.25 -4.35
CA SER A 11 4.89 2.48 -3.60
C SER A 11 4.84 3.77 -2.78
N VAL A 12 4.37 4.88 -3.37
CA VAL A 12 4.20 6.15 -2.66
C VAL A 12 3.22 6.01 -1.50
N THR A 13 2.09 5.33 -1.73
CA THR A 13 1.08 5.10 -0.69
C THR A 13 1.64 4.29 0.47
N LEU A 14 2.41 3.24 0.18
CA LEU A 14 3.05 2.41 1.21
C LEU A 14 4.10 3.18 2.02
N LEU A 15 4.87 4.06 1.39
CA LEU A 15 5.82 4.93 2.10
C LEU A 15 5.11 5.92 3.02
N VAL A 16 3.99 6.49 2.58
CA VAL A 16 3.16 7.37 3.42
C VAL A 16 2.59 6.59 4.62
N VAL A 17 2.06 5.38 4.39
CA VAL A 17 1.55 4.52 5.47
C VAL A 17 2.68 4.17 6.45
N LEU A 18 3.87 3.80 5.96
CA LEU A 18 5.03 3.53 6.81
C LEU A 18 5.43 4.74 7.65
N GLY A 19 5.54 5.92 7.04
CA GLY A 19 5.92 7.15 7.74
C GLY A 19 4.89 7.55 8.80
N TRP A 20 3.60 7.48 8.45
CA TRP A 20 2.52 7.81 9.37
C TRP A 20 2.44 6.83 10.54
N THR A 21 2.40 5.53 10.25
CA THR A 21 2.29 4.52 11.30
C THR A 21 3.52 4.49 12.20
N TYR A 22 4.71 4.80 11.66
CA TYR A 22 5.91 4.96 12.47
C TYR A 22 5.85 6.19 13.36
N ALA A 23 5.35 7.33 12.86
CA ALA A 23 5.18 8.54 13.64
C ALA A 23 4.23 8.35 14.83
N GLU A 24 3.17 7.56 14.65
CA GLU A 24 2.16 7.30 15.71
C GLU A 24 2.60 6.22 16.70
N THR A 25 3.28 5.16 16.22
CA THR A 25 3.56 3.96 17.04
C THR A 25 5.00 3.91 17.55
N GLY A 26 5.93 4.62 16.92
CA GLY A 26 7.38 4.50 17.16
C GLY A 26 7.98 3.14 16.83
N SER A 27 7.17 2.19 16.31
CA SER A 27 7.56 0.80 16.10
C SER A 27 7.65 0.47 14.61
N LEU A 28 8.85 0.11 14.17
CA LEU A 28 9.08 -0.33 12.79
C LEU A 28 8.27 -1.59 12.44
N TRP A 29 8.16 -2.54 13.37
CA TRP A 29 7.42 -3.79 13.14
C TRP A 29 5.92 -3.56 12.99
N GLN A 30 5.34 -2.67 13.80
CA GLN A 30 3.93 -2.31 13.68
C GLN A 30 3.66 -1.55 12.39
N SER A 31 4.58 -0.67 12.00
CA SER A 31 4.51 0.08 10.75
C SER A 31 4.58 -0.83 9.52
N LEU A 32 5.50 -1.81 9.54
CA LEU A 32 5.59 -2.84 8.50
C LEU A 32 4.32 -3.69 8.42
N GLY A 33 3.73 -4.04 9.57
CA GLY A 33 2.45 -4.74 9.61
C GLY A 33 1.33 -3.97 8.91
N TRP A 34 1.19 -2.68 9.22
CA TRP A 34 0.19 -1.82 8.57
C TRP A 34 0.46 -1.58 7.08
N ALA A 35 1.72 -1.40 6.70
CA ALA A 35 2.11 -1.28 5.30
C ALA A 35 1.79 -2.56 4.52
N PHE A 36 1.99 -3.74 5.13
CA PHE A 36 1.63 -5.01 4.51
C PHE A 36 0.11 -5.13 4.30
N VAL A 37 -0.71 -4.76 5.28
CA VAL A 37 -2.18 -4.73 5.14
C VAL A 37 -2.61 -3.77 4.02
N ALA A 38 -2.03 -2.57 3.97
CA ALA A 38 -2.29 -1.61 2.89
C ALA A 38 -1.90 -2.17 1.51
N ALA A 39 -0.78 -2.89 1.41
CA ALA A 39 -0.32 -3.51 0.17
C ALA A 39 -1.31 -4.57 -0.32
N LEU A 40 -1.86 -5.39 0.58
CA LEU A 40 -2.88 -6.38 0.25
C LEU A 40 -4.17 -5.72 -0.26
N LEU A 41 -4.64 -4.67 0.42
CA LEU A 41 -5.84 -3.94 0.00
C LEU A 41 -5.67 -3.32 -1.39
N LEU A 42 -4.53 -2.70 -1.66
CA LEU A 42 -4.23 -2.12 -2.97
C LEU A 42 -4.16 -3.19 -4.05
N GLN A 43 -3.56 -4.35 -3.76
CA GLN A 43 -3.52 -5.45 -4.71
C GLN A 43 -4.90 -6.01 -5.02
N VAL A 44 -5.71 -6.28 -3.99
CA VAL A 44 -7.10 -6.74 -4.18
C VAL A 44 -7.88 -5.71 -5.00
N GLY A 45 -7.77 -4.43 -4.68
CA GLY A 45 -8.41 -3.35 -5.43
C GLY A 45 -7.98 -3.30 -6.89
N TYR A 46 -6.69 -3.48 -7.17
CA TYR A 46 -6.17 -3.57 -8.54
C TYR A 46 -6.71 -4.80 -9.28
N PHE A 47 -6.72 -5.98 -8.65
CA PHE A 47 -7.27 -7.19 -9.24
C PHE A 47 -8.75 -7.04 -9.57
N VAL A 48 -9.55 -6.49 -8.66
CA VAL A 48 -10.97 -6.19 -8.90
C VAL A 48 -11.11 -5.19 -10.04
N ALA A 49 -10.32 -4.12 -10.04
CA ALA A 49 -10.33 -3.13 -11.11
C ALA A 49 -9.96 -3.75 -12.45
N VAL A 50 -9.02 -4.70 -12.52
CA VAL A 50 -8.66 -5.39 -13.78
C VAL A 50 -9.74 -6.37 -14.23
N LEU A 51 -10.43 -7.06 -13.31
CA LEU A 51 -11.48 -8.03 -13.66
C LEU A 51 -12.82 -7.37 -14.03
N ALA A 52 -13.08 -6.15 -13.56
CA ALA A 52 -14.34 -5.44 -13.76
C ALA A 52 -14.44 -4.64 -15.07
N ILE A 53 -13.36 -4.58 -15.86
CA ILE A 53 -13.26 -3.92 -17.18
C ILE A 53 -12.75 -4.90 -18.23
#